data_AF-A0A2P7QN46-F1
#
_entry.id   AF-A0A2P7QN46-F1
#
_cell.length_a   1.000
_cell.length_b   1.000
_cell.length_c   1.000
_cell.angle_alpha   90.00
_cell.angle_beta   90.00
_cell.angle_gamma   90.00
#
_symmetry.space_group_name_H-M   'P 1'
#
loop_
_entity.id
_entity.type
_entity.pdbx_description
1 polymer ?
#
loop_
_entity_poly.entity_id
_entity_poly.type
_entity_poly.pdbx_seq_one_letter_code
_entity_poly.pdbx_strand_id
1 'polypeptide(L)' 'MAAVAGRLVKCGDGVSSYKVVLEHDDGRVVEHRVPTIRAGETLIREALAVTLPAAKVDPWNP' A
#
# COMPACT_ATOMS: atom_id res chain seq x y z
N MET A 1 23.00 6.67 -8.34
CA MET A 1 22.11 6.05 -7.33
C MET A 1 20.95 5.46 -8.12
N ALA A 2 20.86 4.13 -8.22
CA ALA A 2 19.78 3.50 -9.00
C ALA A 2 18.45 3.64 -8.24
N ALA A 3 17.37 3.91 -8.97
CA ALA A 3 16.04 4.00 -8.38
C ALA A 3 15.49 2.59 -8.14
N VAL A 4 14.75 2.39 -7.05
CA VAL A 4 13.99 1.15 -6.84
C VAL A 4 12.77 1.19 -7.75
N ALA A 5 12.64 0.23 -8.65
CA ALA A 5 11.46 0.07 -9.48
C ALA A 5 10.42 -0.77 -8.74
N GLY A 6 9.16 -0.33 -8.75
CA GLY A 6 8.04 -1.05 -8.17
C GLY A 6 6.96 -1.30 -9.20
N ARG A 7 6.47 -2.55 -9.30
CA ARG A 7 5.29 -2.90 -10.11
C ARG A 7 4.19 -3.50 -9.24
N LEU A 8 2.95 -3.10 -9.51
CA LEU A 8 1.76 -3.73 -8.94
C LEU A 8 1.31 -4.87 -9.85
N VAL A 9 1.17 -6.07 -9.30
CA VAL A 9 0.79 -7.27 -10.04
C VAL A 9 -0.49 -7.83 -9.44
N LYS A 10 -1.49 -8.12 -10.26
CA LYS A 10 -2.72 -8.79 -9.80
C LYS A 10 -2.38 -10.21 -9.34
N CYS A 11 -2.81 -10.55 -8.14
CA CYS A 11 -2.64 -11.91 -7.61
C CYS A 11 -3.82 -12.78 -8.06
N GLY A 12 -3.51 -14.00 -8.53
CA GLY A 12 -4.49 -15.01 -8.92
C GLY A 12 -4.82 -16.01 -7.82
N ASP A 13 -4.28 -15.81 -6.61
CA ASP A 13 -4.36 -16.75 -5.49
C ASP A 13 -5.64 -16.58 -4.63
N GLY A 14 -6.44 -15.54 -4.89
CA GLY A 14 -7.70 -15.29 -4.18
C GLY A 14 -7.53 -14.76 -2.75
N VAL A 15 -6.30 -14.67 -2.23
CA VAL A 15 -6.01 -14.19 -0.87
C VAL A 15 -5.76 -12.68 -0.87
N SER A 16 -5.04 -12.19 -1.88
CA SER A 16 -4.77 -10.77 -2.09
C SER A 16 -5.16 -10.40 -3.52
N SER A 17 -5.79 -9.25 -3.73
CA SER A 17 -6.10 -8.80 -5.10
C SER A 17 -4.84 -8.39 -5.86
N TYR A 18 -3.83 -7.88 -5.16
CA TYR A 18 -2.59 -7.39 -5.76
C TYR A 18 -1.37 -7.64 -4.85
N LYS A 19 -0.20 -7.79 -5.45
CA LYS A 19 1.12 -7.75 -4.78
C LYS A 19 2.02 -6.70 -5.43
N VAL A 20 2.90 -6.11 -4.64
CA VAL A 20 3.96 -5.22 -5.14
C VAL A 20 5.23 -6.03 -5.32
N VAL A 21 5.83 -5.97 -6.50
CA VAL A 21 7.16 -6.54 -6.79
C VAL A 21 8.15 -5.39 -6.90
N LEU A 22 9.23 -5.48 -6.12
CA LEU A 22 10.31 -4.49 -6.08
C LEU A 22 11.53 -5.06 -6.77
N GLU A 23 12.16 -4.28 -7.64
CA GLU A 23 13.34 -4.66 -8.40
C GLU A 23 14.42 -3.58 -8.26
N HIS A 24 15.65 -4.04 -8.10
CA HIS A 24 16.85 -3.22 -8.02
C HIS A 24 18.05 -4.09 -8.41
N ASP A 25 19.06 -3.51 -9.05
CA ASP A 25 20.23 -4.25 -9.54
C ASP A 25 21.05 -4.89 -8.40
N ASP A 26 21.01 -4.25 -7.23
CA ASP A 26 21.52 -4.80 -5.96
C ASP A 26 20.36 -5.26 -5.06
N GLY A 27 20.23 -6.58 -4.89
CA GLY A 27 19.19 -7.19 -4.05
C GLY A 27 19.26 -6.80 -2.58
N ARG A 28 20.44 -6.43 -2.05
CA ARG A 28 20.60 -5.99 -0.64
C ARG A 28 19.86 -4.69 -0.36
N VAL A 29 19.75 -3.82 -1.37
CA VAL A 29 18.98 -2.57 -1.27
C VAL A 29 17.50 -2.88 -1.08
N VAL A 30 16.97 -3.88 -1.79
CA VAL A 30 15.57 -4.32 -1.63
C VAL A 30 15.36 -4.85 -0.21
N GLU A 31 16.22 -5.75 0.25
CA GLU A 31 16.13 -6.34 1.60
C GLU A 31 16.14 -5.28 2.72
N HIS A 32 17.01 -4.26 2.62
CA HIS A 32 17.04 -3.16 3.59
C HIS A 32 15.82 -2.23 3.52
N ARG A 33 15.19 -2.10 2.34
CA ARG A 33 14.04 -1.21 2.14
C ARG A 33 12.70 -1.87 2.46
N VAL A 34 12.58 -3.19 2.30
CA VAL A 34 11.35 -3.95 2.54
C VAL A 34 10.74 -3.66 3.92
N PRO A 35 11.48 -3.63 5.04
CA PRO A 35 10.91 -3.28 6.35
C PRO A 35 10.24 -1.91 6.37
N THR A 36 10.89 -0.89 5.81
CA THR A 36 10.33 0.48 5.76
C THR A 36 9.10 0.58 4.87
N ILE A 37 9.06 -0.17 3.77
CA ILE A 37 7.91 -0.23 2.87
C ILE A 37 6.73 -0.91 3.55
N ARG A 38 6.96 -1.99 4.29
CA ARG A 38 5.92 -2.68 5.09
C ARG A 38 5.39 -1.80 6.21
N ALA A 39 6.26 -1.06 6.91
CA ALA A 39 5.81 -0.09 7.90
C ALA A 39 4.91 0.98 7.27
N GLY A 40 5.27 1.50 6.09
CA GLY A 40 4.43 2.43 5.34
C GLY A 40 3.08 1.83 4.92
N GLU A 41 3.06 0.56 4.48
CA GLU A 41 1.81 -0.15 4.16
C GLU A 41 0.89 -0.22 5.38
N THR A 42 1.42 -0.58 6.55
CA THR A 42 0.65 -0.64 7.80
C THR A 42 0.01 0.70 8.14
N LEU A 43 0.78 1.80 8.07
CA LEU A 43 0.26 3.15 8.35
C LEU A 43 -0.89 3.53 7.40
N ILE A 44 -0.77 3.20 6.11
CA ILE A 44 -1.83 3.47 5.13
C ILE A 44 -3.06 2.62 5.45
N ARG A 45 -2.90 1.34 5.77
CA ARG A 45 -4.01 0.46 6.15
C ARG A 45 -4.72 0.96 7.40
N GLU A 46 -3.99 1.39 8.42
CA GLU A 46 -4.55 1.97 9.63
C GLU A 46 -5.34 3.24 9.33
N ALA A 47 -4.78 4.14 8.51
CA ALA A 47 -5.47 5.36 8.08
C ALA A 47 -6.76 5.08 7.29
N LEU A 48 -6.76 4.05 6.42
CA LEU A 48 -7.93 3.64 5.66
C LEU A 48 -8.95 2.85 6.49
N ALA A 49 -8.51 2.17 7.55
CA ALA A 49 -9.37 1.48 8.50
C ALA A 49 -10.12 2.45 9.42
N VAL A 50 -9.69 3.71 9.50
CA VAL A 50 -10.53 4.78 10.05
C VAL A 50 -11.70 4.97 9.09
N THR A 51 -12.84 4.39 9.44
CA THR A 51 -14.12 4.64 8.81
C THR A 51 -14.31 6.16 8.76
N LEU A 52 -14.31 6.75 7.56
CA LEU A 52 -14.78 8.13 7.41
C LEU A 52 -16.15 8.18 8.10
N PRO A 53 -16.38 9.10 9.05
CA PRO A 53 -17.68 9.21 9.69
C PRO A 53 -18.71 9.32 8.57
N ALA A 54 -19.78 8.52 8.66
CA ALA A 54 -20.87 8.52 7.68
C ALA A 54 -21.17 9.98 7.32
N ALA A 55 -21.21 10.27 6.01
CA ALA A 55 -21.48 11.62 5.52
C ALA A 55 -22.63 12.19 6.36
N LYS A 56 -22.36 13.26 7.14
CA LYS A 56 -23.41 13.92 7.89
C LYS A 56 -24.46 14.30 6.86
N VAL A 57 -25.60 13.62 6.89
CA VAL A 57 -26.78 14.05 6.13
C VAL A 57 -27.07 15.43 6.65
N ASP A 58 -26.78 16.45 5.84
CA ASP A 58 -27.14 17.81 6.17
C ASP A 58 -28.68 17.87 6.15
N PRO A 59 -29.35 18.12 7.28
CA PRO A 59 -30.80 18.20 7.31
C PRO A 59 -31.39 19.33 6.46
N TRP A 60 -30.54 20.20 5.88
CA TRP A 60 -30.92 21.33 5.03
C TRP A 60 -30.50 21.19 3.56
N ASN A 61 -29.84 20.09 3.17
CA ASN A 61 -29.50 19.81 1.76
C ASN A 61 -30.13 18.48 1.31
N PRO A 62 -31.40 18.51 0.82
CA PRO A 62 -32.11 17.33 0.33
C PRO A 62 -31.49 16.72 -0.94
#